data_AF-A0A960MJK0-F1
#
_entry.id   AF-A0A960MJK0-F1
#
_cell.length_a   1.000
_cell.length_b   1.000
_cell.length_c   1.000
_cell.angle_alpha   90.00
_cell.angle_beta   90.00
_cell.angle_gamma   90.00
#
_symmetry.space_group_name_H-M   'P 1'
#
loop_
_entity.id
_entity.type
_entity.pdbx_description
1 polymer ?
#
loop_
_entity_poly.entity_id
_entity_poly.type
_entity_poly.pdbx_seq_one_letter_code
_entity_poly.pdbx_strand_id
1 'polypeptide(L)' 'MSFSADKAYELIVQAREQNRLAHAYLIAGPQGSGKQVLAERIIRLVNRVPGELTGLDGVR' A
#
# COMPACT_ATOMS: atom_id res chain seq x y z
N MET A 1 18.34 8.53 2.94
CA MET A 1 17.40 8.91 4.01
C MET A 1 16.50 7.71 4.30
N SER A 2 16.36 7.30 5.55
CA SER A 2 15.44 6.25 5.97
C SER A 2 14.17 6.88 6.56
N PHE A 3 13.01 6.50 6.04
CA PHE A 3 11.72 6.91 6.61
C PHE A 3 11.18 5.80 7.53
N SER A 4 10.38 6.19 8.52
CA SER A 4 9.51 5.22 9.19
C SER A 4 8.49 4.67 8.19
N ALA A 5 7.95 3.48 8.46
CA ALA A 5 6.93 2.88 7.61
C ALA A 5 5.72 3.81 7.40
N ASP A 6 5.26 4.46 8.47
CA ASP A 6 4.13 5.39 8.39
C ASP A 6 4.45 6.62 7.55
N LYS A 7 5.65 7.20 7.71
CA LYS A 7 6.02 8.37 6.92
C LYS A 7 6.18 8.03 5.44
N ALA A 8 6.74 6.86 5.13
CA ALA A 8 6.83 6.38 3.76
C ALA A 8 5.43 6.18 3.13
N TYR A 9 4.47 5.66 3.90
CA TYR A 9 3.10 5.48 3.43
C TYR A 9 2.41 6.83 3.12
N GLU A 10 2.52 7.82 4.01
CA GLU A 10 1.95 9.17 3.78
C GLU A 10 2.45 9.78 2.48
N LEU A 11 3.76 9.70 2.21
CA LEU A 11 4.36 10.25 0.99
C LEU A 11 3.83 9.55 -0.27
N ILE A 12 3.59 8.24 -0.22
CA ILE A 12 3.03 7.48 -1.35
C ILE A 12 1.56 7.85 -1.58
N VAL A 13 0.78 8.05 -0.52
CA VAL A 13 -0.61 8.53 -0.62
C VAL A 13 -0.64 9.91 -1.29
N GLN A 14 0.19 10.85 -0.84
CA GLN A 14 0.29 12.17 -1.47
C GLN A 14 0.72 12.10 -2.94
N ALA A 15 1.67 11.24 -3.28
CA ALA A 15 2.09 11.02 -4.67
C ALA A 15 0.94 10.48 -5.54
N ARG A 16 0.10 9.60 -4.99
CA ARG A 16 -1.12 9.11 -5.66
C ARG A 16 -2.14 10.21 -5.90
N GLU A 17 -2.42 11.03 -4.89
CA GLU A 17 -3.37 12.15 -5.00
C GLU A 17 -2.93 13.16 -6.07
N GLN A 18 -1.62 13.33 -6.23
CA GLN A 18 -1.03 14.18 -7.26
C GLN A 18 -0.91 13.50 -8.63
N ASN A 19 -1.39 12.25 -8.78
CA ASN A 19 -1.24 11.43 -9.98
C ASN A 19 0.23 11.26 -10.44
N ARG A 20 1.15 11.16 -9.47
CA ARG A 20 2.61 11.08 -9.65
C ARG A 20 3.21 9.84 -8.97
N LEU A 21 2.47 8.72 -8.97
CA LEU A 21 3.03 7.45 -8.50
C LEU A 21 4.16 6.99 -9.43
N ALA A 22 5.26 6.54 -8.83
CA ALA A 22 6.35 5.93 -9.58
C ALA A 22 5.92 4.56 -10.13
N HIS A 23 6.56 4.14 -11.22
CA HIS A 23 6.33 2.82 -11.81
C HIS A 23 6.71 1.67 -10.86
N ALA A 24 7.72 1.87 -10.01
CA ALA A 24 8.21 0.88 -9.08
C ALA A 24 8.76 1.51 -7.79
N TYR A 25 8.64 0.78 -6.68
CA TYR A 25 9.20 1.14 -5.38
C TYR A 25 9.98 -0.05 -4.81
N LEU A 26 11.20 0.19 -4.31
CA LEU A 26 11.98 -0.78 -3.54
C LEU A 26 11.79 -0.51 -2.04
N ILE A 27 11.29 -1.50 -1.30
CA ILE A 27 11.12 -1.41 0.15
C ILE A 27 12.19 -2.29 0.82
N ALA A 28 13.13 -1.66 1.52
CA ALA A 28 14.25 -2.34 2.17
C ALA A 28 14.37 -1.92 3.64
N GLY A 29 14.84 -2.84 4.48
CA GLY A 29 15.06 -2.60 5.92
C GLY A 29 15.31 -3.90 6.70
N PRO A 30 15.84 -3.79 7.94
CA PRO A 30 16.11 -4.94 8.81
C PRO A 30 14.84 -5.73 9.15
N GLN A 31 14.99 -6.92 9.73
CA GLN A 31 13.84 -7.68 10.23
C GLN A 31 13.12 -6.89 11.34
N GLY A 32 11.79 -6.93 11.35
CA GLY A 32 10.98 -6.15 12.30
C GLY A 32 10.78 -4.67 11.94
N SER A 33 11.36 -4.15 10.85
CA SER A 33 11.22 -2.74 10.45
C SER A 33 9.83 -2.34 9.92
N GLY A 34 8.85 -3.25 9.92
CA GLY A 34 7.53 -3.01 9.35
C GLY A 34 7.47 -2.99 7.81
N LYS A 35 8.56 -3.35 7.10
CA LYS A 35 8.61 -3.31 5.63
C LYS A 35 7.53 -4.14 4.92
N GLN A 36 7.12 -5.27 5.50
CA GLN A 36 6.05 -6.11 4.96
C GLN A 36 4.68 -5.44 5.10
N VAL A 37 4.39 -4.88 6.28
CA VAL A 37 3.15 -4.13 6.55
C VAL A 37 3.03 -2.92 5.63
N LEU A 38 4.14 -2.20 5.41
CA LEU A 38 4.18 -1.10 4.45
C LEU A 38 3.86 -1.56 3.02
N ALA A 39 4.49 -2.65 2.57
CA ALA A 39 4.24 -3.21 1.24
C ALA A 39 2.75 -3.58 1.05
N GLU A 40 2.14 -4.24 2.03
CA GLU A 40 0.72 -4.59 2.02
C GLU A 40 -0.18 -3.36 1.89
N ARG A 41 0.08 -2.32 2.68
CA ARG A 41 -0.69 -1.06 2.63
C ARG A 41 -0.59 -0.39 1.26
N ILE A 42 0.59 -0.37 0.66
CA ILE A 42 0.81 0.20 -0.69
C ILE A 42 0.07 -0.62 -1.75
N ILE A 43 0.14 -1.96 -1.67
CA ILE A 43 -0.59 -2.85 -2.59
C ILE A 43 -2.09 -2.58 -2.52
N ARG A 44 -2.67 -2.48 -1.31
CA ARG A 44 -4.09 -2.13 -1.10
C ARG A 44 -4.46 -0.73 -1.58
N LEU A 45 -3.51 0.21 -1.56
CA LEU A 45 -3.72 1.58 -2.04
C LEU A 45 -3.75 1.67 -3.58
N VAL A 46 -2.84 0.94 -4.23
CA VAL A 46 -2.68 0.95 -5.71
C VAL A 46 -3.72 0.07 -6.38
N ASN A 47 -3.90 -1.16 -5.88
CA ASN A 47 -5.00 -2.00 -6.31
C ASN A 47 -6.25 -1.43 -5.65
N ARG A 48 -7.11 -0.74 -6.42
CA ARG A 48 -8.50 -0.52 -5.99
C ARG A 48 -9.08 -1.91 -5.75
N VAL A 49 -9.05 -2.41 -4.51
CA VAL A 49 -9.81 -3.60 -4.15
C VAL A 49 -11.27 -3.13 -4.25
N PRO A 50 -12.02 -3.51 -5.29
CA PRO A 50 -13.42 -3.15 -5.40
C PRO A 50 -14.11 -4.02 -4.35
N GLY A 51 -14.59 -3.40 -3.27
CA GLY A 51 -15.36 -4.10 -2.27
C GLY A 51 -14.51 -4.94 -1.32
N GLU A 52 -14.49 -4.52 -0.07
CA GLU A 52 -15.27 -5.21 0.95
C GLU A 52 -16.08 -6.42 0.43
N LEU A 53 -15.94 -7.54 1.12
CA LEU A 53 -16.76 -8.74 1.02
C LEU A 53 -18.26 -8.39 0.98
N THR A 54 -18.80 -8.16 -0.21
CA THR A 54 -20.24 -8.01 -0.49
C THR A 54 -20.52 -8.83 -1.73
N GLY A 55 -20.58 -10.15 -1.55
CA GLY A 55 -20.84 -11.05 -2.66
C GLY A 55 -20.41 -12.50 -2.43
N LEU A 56 -20.72 -13.06 -1.27
CA LEU A 56 -20.74 -14.52 -1.08
C LEU A 56 -22.17 -15.09 -1.02
N ASP A 57 -23.20 -14.31 -1.38
CA ASP A 57 -24.58 -14.83 -1.49
C ASP A 57 -24.95 -15.14 -2.94
N GLY A 58 -24.12 -15.98 -3.54
CA GLY A 58 -24.36 -16.64 -4.82
C GLY A 58 -24.45 -18.16 -4.66
N VAL A 59 -25.11 -18.64 -3.60
CA VAL A 59 -25.66 -20.00 -3.54
C VAL A 59 -27.15 -19.90 -3.81
N ARG A 60 -27.53 -20.05 -5.08
CA ARG A 60 -28.69 -20.79 -5.60
C ARG A 60 -28.83 -20.56 -7.10
#